data_AF-A0A560PE08-F1
#
_entry.id   AF-A0A560PE08-F1
#
_cell.length_a   1.000
_cell.length_b   1.000
_cell.length_c   1.000
_cell.angle_alpha   90.00
_cell.angle_beta   90.00
_cell.angle_gamma   90.00
#
_symmetry.space_group_name_H-M   'P 1'
#
loop_
_entity.id
_entity.type
_entity.pdbx_description
1 polymer ?
#
loop_
_entity_poly.entity_id
_entity_poly.type
_entity_poly.pdbx_seq_one_letter_code
_entity_poly.pdbx_strand_id
1 'polypeptide(L)'
;MKRISSTVVALILLFACSTTVHANAASLDEARTLVAQTGLGKKLPSLALLTAKSTTTYVTIADKLGNASANSALSDEINALLPRYQPKWDESLARAYEKSFSEEELASLVSQGRASQYAPEVKKRQAGIGRYMQANAQPILVALVSDALKATLSKYVQ
;
A
#
# COMPACT_ATOMS: atom_id res chain seq x y z
N MET A 1 -45.31 -57.13 28.33
CA MET A 1 -43.98 -56.56 28.63
C MET A 1 -43.44 -55.89 27.38
N LYS A 2 -43.05 -54.60 27.48
CA LYS A 2 -42.05 -53.83 26.67
C LYS A 2 -42.18 -53.81 25.14
N ARG A 3 -41.88 -52.74 24.40
CA ARG A 3 -41.84 -51.27 24.54
C ARG A 3 -41.50 -50.74 23.12
N ILE A 4 -42.04 -49.57 22.84
CA ILE A 4 -41.99 -48.65 21.69
C ILE A 4 -40.60 -48.41 21.04
N SER A 5 -40.65 -48.06 19.74
CA SER A 5 -39.78 -47.11 18.97
C SER A 5 -38.42 -47.54 18.41
N SER A 6 -38.19 -47.21 17.14
CA SER A 6 -36.92 -46.60 16.69
C SER A 6 -37.12 -45.82 15.36
N THR A 7 -37.51 -44.55 15.42
CA THR A 7 -36.70 -43.33 15.19
C THR A 7 -35.86 -43.28 13.89
N VAL A 8 -36.38 -42.50 12.95
CA VAL A 8 -35.65 -41.83 11.85
C VAL A 8 -34.70 -40.80 12.46
N VAL A 9 -33.41 -40.85 12.11
CA VAL A 9 -32.49 -39.71 12.30
C VAL A 9 -31.66 -39.56 11.03
N ALA A 10 -32.09 -38.64 10.17
CA ALA A 10 -31.27 -38.06 9.12
C ALA A 10 -30.43 -36.95 9.77
N LEU A 11 -29.11 -37.17 9.93
CA LEU A 11 -28.19 -36.14 10.39
C LEU A 11 -27.59 -35.43 9.17
N ILE A 12 -28.14 -34.26 8.86
CA ILE A 12 -27.62 -33.32 7.88
C ILE A 12 -26.35 -32.68 8.47
N LEU A 13 -25.18 -33.08 7.96
CA LEU A 13 -23.92 -32.39 8.16
C LEU A 13 -23.83 -31.21 7.18
N LEU A 14 -24.28 -30.03 7.62
CA LEU A 14 -24.04 -28.75 6.93
C LEU A 14 -23.56 -27.74 7.96
N PHE A 15 -22.25 -27.61 8.17
CA PHE A 15 -21.62 -26.40 8.73
C PHE A 15 -20.10 -26.52 8.66
N ALA A 16 -19.48 -26.03 7.59
CA ALA A 16 -18.06 -25.63 7.58
C ALA A 16 -17.69 -24.90 6.28
N CYS A 17 -18.10 -23.64 6.12
CA CYS A 17 -17.43 -22.73 5.16
C CYS A 17 -17.74 -21.27 5.46
N SER A 18 -17.12 -20.67 6.49
CA SER A 18 -17.19 -19.20 6.69
C SER A 18 -15.97 -18.58 7.40
N THR A 19 -14.93 -19.34 7.77
CA THR A 19 -13.79 -18.80 8.53
C THR A 19 -12.78 -18.02 7.70
N THR A 20 -12.79 -18.15 6.36
CA THR A 20 -11.78 -17.53 5.48
C THR A 20 -11.94 -16.02 5.30
N VAL A 21 -13.17 -15.50 5.35
CA VAL A 21 -13.45 -14.07 5.12
C VAL A 21 -13.03 -13.22 6.32
N HIS A 22 -13.23 -13.73 7.55
CA HIS A 22 -12.86 -13.01 8.76
C HIS A 22 -11.34 -12.91 8.95
N ALA A 23 -10.59 -13.98 8.69
CA ALA A 23 -9.13 -13.98 8.80
C ALA A 23 -8.45 -13.03 7.78
N ASN A 24 -8.99 -12.92 6.56
CA ASN A 24 -8.44 -12.00 5.55
C ASN A 24 -8.72 -10.53 5.88
N ALA A 25 -9.87 -10.24 6.52
CA ALA A 25 -10.19 -8.88 6.95
C ALA A 25 -9.29 -8.43 8.11
N ALA A 26 -9.06 -9.31 9.10
CA ALA A 26 -8.14 -9.05 10.20
C ALA A 26 -6.73 -8.77 9.67
N SER A 27 -6.15 -9.72 8.92
CA SER A 27 -4.76 -9.60 8.42
C SER A 27 -4.50 -8.31 7.64
N LEU A 28 -5.49 -7.84 6.88
CA LEU A 28 -5.40 -6.58 6.17
C LEU A 28 -5.41 -5.37 7.11
N ASP A 29 -6.20 -5.38 8.17
CA ASP A 29 -6.24 -4.31 9.16
C ASP A 29 -4.95 -4.24 9.98
N GLU A 30 -4.31 -5.37 10.31
CA GLU A 30 -2.95 -5.36 10.86
C GLU A 30 -1.93 -4.81 9.86
N ALA A 31 -2.02 -5.20 8.58
CA ALA A 31 -1.13 -4.66 7.55
C ALA A 31 -1.28 -3.14 7.37
N ARG A 32 -2.51 -2.62 7.41
CA ARG A 32 -2.78 -1.16 7.41
C ARG A 32 -2.18 -0.48 8.63
N THR A 33 -2.37 -1.07 9.81
CA THR A 33 -1.80 -0.57 11.06
C THR A 33 -0.27 -0.52 10.98
N LEU A 34 0.35 -1.58 10.46
CA LEU A 34 1.79 -1.65 10.26
C LEU A 34 2.29 -0.54 9.32
N VAL A 35 1.64 -0.36 8.16
CA VAL A 35 2.00 0.69 7.18
C VAL A 35 1.90 2.09 7.81
N ALA A 36 0.83 2.35 8.56
CA ALA A 36 0.63 3.62 9.24
C ALA A 36 1.70 3.90 10.31
N GLN A 37 1.98 2.92 11.18
CA GLN A 37 2.95 3.07 12.28
C GLN A 37 4.40 3.21 11.78
N THR A 38 4.76 2.45 10.75
CA THR A 38 6.13 2.44 10.20
C THR A 38 6.40 3.60 9.24
N GLY A 39 5.33 4.26 8.75
CA GLY A 39 5.45 5.35 7.77
C GLY A 39 6.01 4.90 6.42
N LEU A 40 5.85 3.63 6.04
CA LEU A 40 6.33 3.09 4.77
C LEU A 40 5.79 3.87 3.56
N GLY A 41 4.56 4.39 3.68
CA GLY A 41 3.91 5.26 2.69
C GLY A 41 4.59 6.60 2.45
N LYS A 42 5.33 7.13 3.44
CA LYS A 42 5.88 8.50 3.43
C LYS A 42 6.96 8.72 2.36
N LYS A 43 7.40 7.66 1.67
CA LYS A 43 8.36 7.76 0.56
C LYS A 43 7.71 8.17 -0.77
N LEU A 44 6.39 8.11 -0.89
CA LEU A 44 5.67 8.46 -2.13
C LEU A 44 6.09 9.84 -2.72
N PRO A 45 6.18 10.94 -1.95
CA PRO A 45 6.54 12.25 -2.51
C PRO A 45 7.95 12.24 -3.12
N SER A 46 8.90 11.61 -2.43
CA SER A 46 10.29 11.51 -2.91
C SER A 46 10.41 10.62 -4.16
N LEU A 47 9.63 9.55 -4.24
CA LEU A 47 9.56 8.70 -5.43
C LEU A 47 8.96 9.47 -6.60
N ALA A 48 7.87 10.20 -6.38
CA ALA A 48 7.24 11.02 -7.40
C ALA A 48 8.20 12.07 -7.95
N LEU A 49 8.90 12.80 -7.07
CA LEU A 49 9.88 13.80 -7.51
C LEU A 49 11.02 13.15 -8.31
N LEU A 50 11.57 12.03 -7.84
CA LEU A 50 12.63 11.32 -8.57
C LEU A 50 12.16 10.85 -9.96
N THR A 51 10.97 10.27 -10.04
CA THR A 51 10.37 9.83 -11.30
C THR A 51 10.12 11.02 -12.23
N ALA A 52 9.59 12.13 -11.72
CA ALA A 52 9.31 13.31 -12.53
C ALA A 52 10.57 13.94 -13.13
N LYS A 53 11.68 13.97 -12.38
CA LYS A 53 12.99 14.47 -12.84
C LYS A 53 13.58 13.69 -14.02
N SER A 54 13.09 12.47 -14.26
CA SER A 54 13.49 11.67 -15.43
C SER A 54 12.72 11.99 -16.71
N THR A 55 11.77 12.94 -16.67
CA THR A 55 10.88 13.26 -17.79
C THR A 55 11.33 14.50 -18.58
N THR A 56 11.03 14.53 -19.87
CA THR A 56 11.26 15.72 -20.71
C THR A 56 10.46 16.93 -20.23
N THR A 57 9.25 16.73 -19.69
CA THR A 57 8.43 17.83 -19.14
C THR A 57 9.15 18.54 -17.99
N TYR A 58 9.82 17.80 -17.11
CA TYR A 58 10.64 18.41 -16.06
C TYR A 58 11.80 19.22 -16.66
N VAL A 59 12.48 18.72 -17.69
CA VAL A 59 13.55 19.46 -18.38
C VAL A 59 13.03 20.80 -18.89
N THR A 60 11.86 20.81 -19.56
CA THR A 60 11.24 22.06 -20.03
C THR A 60 10.93 23.04 -18.90
N ILE A 61 10.43 22.56 -17.76
CA ILE A 61 10.17 23.40 -16.58
C ILE A 61 11.49 23.95 -16.02
N ALA A 62 12.53 23.11 -15.93
CA ALA A 62 13.85 23.48 -15.41
C ALA A 62 14.57 24.50 -16.31
N ASP A 63 14.42 24.41 -17.63
CA ASP A 63 14.99 25.37 -18.58
C ASP A 63 14.39 26.77 -18.40
N LYS A 64 13.12 26.87 -17.99
CA LYS A 64 12.46 28.15 -17.72
C LYS A 64 12.71 28.72 -16.33
N LEU A 65 12.71 27.86 -15.30
CA LEU A 65 12.74 28.30 -13.90
C LEU A 65 14.12 28.19 -13.24
N GLY A 66 15.03 27.43 -13.85
CA GLY A 66 16.22 26.91 -13.17
C GLY A 66 15.89 25.69 -12.29
N ASN A 67 16.91 24.84 -12.08
CA ASN A 67 16.76 23.56 -11.38
C ASN A 67 16.20 23.68 -9.96
N ALA A 68 16.65 24.66 -9.17
CA ALA A 68 16.22 24.82 -7.79
C ALA A 68 14.71 25.15 -7.71
N SER A 69 14.29 26.16 -8.47
CA SER A 69 12.89 26.59 -8.56
C SER A 69 11.99 25.51 -9.14
N ALA A 70 12.44 24.77 -10.16
CA ALA A 70 11.70 23.65 -10.73
C ALA A 70 11.47 22.52 -9.71
N ASN A 71 12.50 22.16 -8.92
CA ASN A 71 12.35 21.17 -7.86
C ASN A 71 11.36 21.64 -6.77
N SER A 72 11.44 22.91 -6.36
CA SER A 72 10.53 23.47 -5.35
C SER A 72 9.08 23.46 -5.86
N ALA A 73 8.84 24.07 -7.02
CA ALA A 73 7.50 24.18 -7.61
C ALA A 73 6.85 22.80 -7.80
N LEU A 74 7.62 21.83 -8.32
CA LEU A 74 7.11 20.49 -8.49
C LEU A 74 6.85 19.76 -7.16
N SER A 75 7.70 19.96 -6.15
CA SER A 75 7.48 19.40 -4.81
C SER A 75 6.22 19.96 -4.18
N ASP A 76 5.92 21.24 -4.39
CA ASP A 76 4.70 21.88 -3.91
C ASP A 76 3.46 21.26 -4.55
N GLU A 77 3.46 21.05 -5.88
CA GLU A 77 2.35 20.36 -6.56
C GLU A 77 2.20 18.89 -6.12
N ILE A 78 3.30 18.16 -5.96
CA ILE A 78 3.27 16.78 -5.45
C ILE A 78 2.61 16.77 -4.07
N ASN A 79 3.05 17.64 -3.15
CA ASN A 79 2.53 17.73 -1.79
C ASN A 79 1.04 18.10 -1.77
N ALA A 80 0.61 19.04 -2.62
CA ALA A 80 -0.79 19.43 -2.77
C ALA A 80 -1.68 18.27 -3.25
N LEU A 81 -1.12 17.33 -4.04
CA LEU A 81 -1.83 16.17 -4.56
C LEU A 81 -1.83 14.96 -3.62
N LEU A 82 -0.97 14.92 -2.59
CA LEU A 82 -0.86 13.77 -1.68
C LEU A 82 -2.19 13.35 -1.04
N PRO A 83 -3.09 14.24 -0.59
CA PRO A 83 -4.37 13.82 -0.01
C PRO A 83 -5.19 12.91 -0.93
N ARG A 84 -5.03 13.02 -2.26
CA ARG A 84 -5.72 12.19 -3.26
C ARG A 84 -5.02 10.86 -3.54
N TYR A 85 -3.68 10.82 -3.46
CA TYR A 85 -2.86 9.70 -3.91
C TYR A 85 -2.31 8.84 -2.77
N GLN A 86 -1.99 9.43 -1.62
CA GLN A 86 -1.42 8.75 -0.46
C GLN A 86 -2.30 7.59 0.04
N PRO A 87 -3.64 7.73 0.19
CA PRO A 87 -4.46 6.62 0.68
C PRO A 87 -4.43 5.39 -0.24
N LYS A 88 -4.36 5.59 -1.55
CA LYS A 88 -4.32 4.50 -2.54
C LYS A 88 -2.96 3.79 -2.52
N TRP A 89 -1.90 4.57 -2.34
CA TRP A 89 -0.54 4.05 -2.19
C TRP A 89 -0.39 3.23 -0.92
N ASP A 90 -0.89 3.75 0.20
CA ASP A 90 -0.83 3.10 1.52
C ASP A 90 -1.67 1.81 1.55
N GLU A 91 -2.86 1.81 0.93
CA GLU A 91 -3.66 0.59 0.76
C GLU A 91 -2.91 -0.44 -0.09
N SER A 92 -2.22 -0.03 -1.15
CA SER A 92 -1.42 -0.95 -1.98
C SER A 92 -0.24 -1.55 -1.20
N LEU A 93 0.40 -0.76 -0.33
CA LEU A 93 1.39 -1.26 0.62
C LEU A 93 0.78 -2.26 1.59
N ALA A 94 -0.36 -1.94 2.19
CA ALA A 94 -1.04 -2.84 3.12
C ALA A 94 -1.36 -4.20 2.45
N ARG A 95 -1.86 -4.18 1.22
CA ARG A 95 -2.09 -5.40 0.42
C ARG A 95 -0.81 -6.16 0.11
N ALA A 96 0.29 -5.46 -0.14
CA ALA A 96 1.59 -6.11 -0.34
C ALA A 96 2.05 -6.87 0.92
N TYR A 97 1.85 -6.27 2.09
CA TYR A 97 2.18 -6.88 3.38
C TYR A 97 1.21 -8.02 3.74
N GLU A 98 -0.11 -7.85 3.57
CA GLU A 98 -1.12 -8.91 3.74
C GLU A 98 -0.81 -10.16 2.91
N LYS A 99 -0.30 -9.99 1.69
CA LYS A 99 0.11 -11.12 0.84
C LYS A 99 1.46 -11.73 1.22
N SER A 100 2.29 -10.99 1.94
CA SER A 100 3.66 -11.38 2.24
C SER A 100 3.81 -11.98 3.63
N PHE A 101 2.82 -11.84 4.52
CA PHE A 101 2.90 -12.25 5.92
C PHE A 101 1.58 -12.91 6.36
N SER A 102 1.67 -13.83 7.32
CA SER A 102 0.48 -14.32 8.02
C SER A 102 -0.08 -13.27 8.98
N GLU A 103 -1.31 -13.49 9.44
CA GLU A 103 -1.95 -12.64 10.45
C GLU A 103 -1.12 -12.58 11.75
N GLU A 104 -0.58 -13.71 12.21
CA GLU A 104 0.23 -13.78 13.42
C GLU A 104 1.55 -13.01 13.26
N GLU A 105 2.17 -13.10 12.09
CA GLU A 105 3.39 -12.34 11.77
C GLU A 105 3.11 -10.83 11.77
N LEU A 106 2.01 -10.41 11.13
CA LEU A 106 1.61 -8.99 11.09
C LEU A 106 1.26 -8.47 12.47
N ALA A 107 0.48 -9.20 13.27
CA ALA A 107 0.14 -8.83 14.63
C ALA A 107 1.39 -8.71 15.53
N SER A 108 2.36 -9.62 15.37
CA SER A 108 3.64 -9.54 16.07
C SER A 108 4.47 -8.32 15.62
N LEU A 109 4.52 -8.03 14.32
CA LEU A 109 5.22 -6.85 13.79
C LEU A 109 4.58 -5.54 14.25
N VAL A 110 3.24 -5.48 14.33
CA VAL A 110 2.50 -4.31 14.84
C VAL A 110 2.76 -4.10 16.34
N SER A 111 2.68 -5.17 17.13
CA SER A 111 2.78 -5.07 18.60
C SER A 111 4.22 -4.87 19.10
N GLN A 112 5.20 -5.49 18.43
CA GLN A 112 6.59 -5.53 18.92
C GLN A 112 7.56 -4.75 18.02
N GLY A 113 7.15 -4.36 16.81
CA GLY A 113 7.99 -3.62 15.87
C GLY A 113 9.34 -4.33 15.63
N ARG A 114 10.44 -3.63 15.90
CA ARG A 114 11.80 -4.15 15.73
C ARG A 114 12.17 -5.27 16.71
N ALA A 115 11.47 -5.40 17.83
CA ALA A 115 11.66 -6.47 18.80
C ALA A 115 10.94 -7.77 18.40
N SER A 116 10.07 -7.72 17.38
CA SER A 116 9.40 -8.91 16.85
C SER A 116 10.41 -9.93 16.36
N GLN A 117 10.17 -11.21 16.67
CA GLN A 117 10.91 -12.33 16.09
C GLN A 117 10.84 -12.35 14.54
N TYR A 118 9.82 -11.73 13.94
CA TYR A 118 9.63 -11.65 12.50
C TYR A 118 10.23 -10.38 11.87
N ALA A 119 10.81 -9.47 12.66
CA ALA A 119 11.46 -8.27 12.12
C ALA A 119 12.55 -8.57 11.06
N PRO A 120 13.38 -9.64 11.19
CA PRO A 120 14.32 -10.03 10.13
C PRO A 120 13.65 -10.47 8.83
N GLU A 121 12.42 -10.99 8.88
CA GLU A 121 11.67 -11.45 7.71
C GLU A 121 11.21 -10.28 6.84
N VAL A 122 10.96 -9.11 7.42
CA VAL A 122 10.62 -7.89 6.66
C VAL A 122 11.67 -7.58 5.59
N LYS A 123 12.96 -7.63 5.96
CA LYS A 123 14.05 -7.40 5.01
C LYS A 123 14.12 -8.49 3.94
N LYS A 124 13.89 -9.75 4.32
CA LYS A 124 13.92 -10.89 3.38
C LYS A 124 12.80 -10.81 2.34
N ARG A 125 11.60 -10.35 2.75
CA ARG A 125 10.41 -10.26 1.90
C ARG A 125 10.29 -8.94 1.13
N GLN A 126 11.17 -7.97 1.41
CA GLN A 126 11.16 -6.65 0.79
C GLN A 126 11.20 -6.67 -0.75
N ALA A 127 11.95 -7.60 -1.35
CA ALA A 127 11.99 -7.74 -2.80
C ALA A 127 10.63 -8.17 -3.39
N GLY A 128 9.89 -9.03 -2.68
CA GLY A 128 8.54 -9.46 -3.07
C GLY A 128 7.53 -8.32 -2.97
N ILE A 129 7.57 -7.59 -1.86
CA ILE A 129 6.77 -6.37 -1.63
C ILE A 129 7.05 -5.34 -2.73
N GLY A 130 8.32 -5.13 -3.08
CA GLY A 130 8.73 -4.23 -4.16
C GLY A 130 8.14 -4.61 -5.52
N ARG A 131 8.18 -5.90 -5.89
CA ARG A 131 7.56 -6.39 -7.13
C ARG A 131 6.04 -6.21 -7.12
N TYR A 132 5.38 -6.46 -5.98
CA TYR A 132 3.95 -6.23 -5.84
C TYR A 132 3.62 -4.74 -6.05
N MET A 133 4.38 -3.84 -5.42
CA MET A 133 4.20 -2.40 -5.56
C MET A 133 4.44 -1.92 -7.00
N GLN A 134 5.43 -2.48 -7.69
CA GLN A 134 5.65 -2.19 -9.10
C GLN A 134 4.44 -2.62 -9.95
N ALA A 135 3.88 -3.80 -9.72
CA ALA A 135 2.75 -4.28 -10.51
C ALA A 135 1.43 -3.54 -10.21
N ASN A 136 1.19 -3.14 -8.95
CA ASN A 136 -0.14 -2.68 -8.52
C ASN A 136 -0.19 -1.19 -8.15
N ALA A 137 0.92 -0.60 -7.70
CA ALA A 137 0.98 0.79 -7.24
C ALA A 137 1.75 1.71 -8.18
N GLN A 138 2.49 1.19 -9.16
CA GLN A 138 3.15 2.01 -10.19
C GLN A 138 2.17 2.93 -10.94
N PRO A 139 0.94 2.51 -11.32
CA PRO A 139 -0.02 3.42 -11.95
C PRO A 139 -0.40 4.61 -11.06
N ILE A 140 -0.42 4.43 -9.73
CA ILE A 140 -0.70 5.50 -8.76
C ILE A 140 0.44 6.53 -8.77
N LEU A 141 1.69 6.06 -8.77
CA LEU A 141 2.88 6.90 -8.86
C LEU A 141 2.92 7.69 -10.17
N VAL A 142 2.67 7.02 -11.29
CA VAL A 142 2.65 7.66 -12.63
C VAL A 142 1.57 8.75 -12.68
N ALA A 143 0.36 8.46 -12.20
CA ALA A 143 -0.73 9.44 -12.19
C ALA A 143 -0.41 10.68 -11.32
N LEU A 144 0.17 10.48 -10.13
CA LEU A 144 0.63 11.58 -9.28
C LEU A 144 1.67 12.45 -10.00
N VAL A 145 2.66 11.83 -10.65
CA VAL A 145 3.70 12.52 -11.41
C VAL A 145 3.12 13.31 -12.58
N SER A 146 2.23 12.69 -13.36
CA SER A 146 1.59 13.34 -14.50
C SER A 146 0.76 14.54 -14.08
N ASP A 147 -0.04 14.42 -13.02
CA ASP A 147 -0.85 15.53 -12.50
C ASP A 147 0.04 16.67 -11.98
N ALA A 148 1.12 16.36 -11.24
CA ALA A 148 2.03 17.37 -10.69
C ALA A 148 2.82 18.10 -11.79
N LEU A 149 3.33 17.38 -12.79
CA LEU A 149 4.02 17.97 -13.94
C LEU A 149 3.08 18.87 -14.74
N LYS A 150 1.84 18.43 -14.98
CA LYS A 150 0.83 19.22 -15.67
C LYS A 150 0.51 20.51 -14.91
N ALA A 151 0.25 20.41 -13.61
CA ALA A 151 -0.04 21.57 -12.77
C ALA A 151 1.13 22.58 -12.75
N THR A 152 2.36 22.08 -12.63
CA THR A 152 3.57 22.92 -12.64
C THR A 152 3.74 23.61 -14.00
N LEU A 153 3.60 22.87 -15.10
CA LEU A 153 3.74 23.42 -16.46
C LEU A 153 2.73 24.54 -16.72
N SER A 154 1.45 24.33 -16.35
CA SER A 154 0.40 25.33 -16.52
C SER A 154 0.59 26.58 -15.67
N LYS A 155 1.31 26.50 -14.53
CA LYS A 155 1.55 27.66 -13.65
C LYS A 155 2.75 28.52 -14.09
N TYR A 156 3.76 27.91 -14.71
CA TYR A 156 5.06 28.56 -14.87
C TYR A 156 5.59 28.62 -16.31
N VAL A 157 5.01 27.83 -17.21
CA VAL A 157 5.56 27.63 -18.57
C VAL A 157 4.59 28.06 -19.65
N GLN A 158 3.28 27.94 -19.41
CA GLN A 158 2.23 28.40 -20.34
C GLN A 158 2.04 29.92 -20.27
#